data_AF-A0A0Q4IHQ1-F1
#
_entry.id   AF-A0A0Q4IHQ1-F1
#
_cell.length_a   1.000
_cell.length_b   1.000
_cell.length_c   1.000
_cell.angle_alpha   90.00
_cell.angle_beta   90.00
_cell.angle_gamma   90.00
#
_symmetry.space_group_name_H-M   'P 1'
#
loop_
_entity.id
_entity.type
_entity.pdbx_description
1 polymer ?
#
loop_
_entity_poly.entity_id
_entity_poly.type
_entity_poly.pdbx_seq_one_letter_code
_entity_poly.pdbx_strand_id
1 'polypeptide(L)'
;MTLWDLSYLDNSEFDWLSGGVPVLNIRDDRELRAPPRTVAGGHGRKVGYRFHLVTAMPGSAAVDSRWMFDAIASDDANGRARLVPTIQGINSLIALEAYSRLDAFFDSMPASTASRHLLLAVARSSFPVRIKLSRWQPFVLRVRDAFEARGLDAAALLKGLLG
;
A
#
# COMPACT_ATOMS: atom_id res chain seq x y z
N MET A 1 12.06 -40.22 4.17
CA MET A 1 10.61 -40.03 4.27
C MET A 1 10.33 -39.74 5.74
N THR A 2 10.41 -38.47 6.11
CA THR A 2 10.37 -38.02 7.50
C THR A 2 9.12 -37.17 7.66
N LEU A 3 8.16 -37.70 8.39
CA LEU A 3 6.99 -36.98 8.88
C LEU A 3 7.47 -35.86 9.80
N TRP A 4 7.06 -34.63 9.50
CA TRP A 4 7.04 -33.55 10.49
C TRP A 4 5.63 -33.50 11.05
N ASP A 5 5.54 -33.90 12.31
CA ASP A 5 4.37 -33.76 13.16
C ASP A 5 4.11 -32.26 13.42
N LEU A 6 2.89 -31.81 13.12
CA LEU A 6 2.45 -30.41 13.21
C LEU A 6 1.39 -30.20 14.30
N SER A 7 1.29 -31.10 15.28
CA SER A 7 0.42 -30.86 16.43
C SER A 7 1.15 -30.08 17.52
N TYR A 8 1.30 -28.76 17.37
CA TYR A 8 1.39 -27.81 18.52
C TYR A 8 1.37 -26.33 18.10
N LEU A 9 0.26 -25.85 17.56
CA LEU A 9 -0.15 -24.45 17.74
C LEU A 9 -1.65 -24.42 17.99
N ASP A 10 -1.97 -24.49 19.27
CA ASP A 10 -3.27 -24.19 19.84
C ASP A 10 -3.67 -22.76 19.45
N ASN A 11 -4.69 -22.64 18.60
CA ASN A 11 -5.30 -21.39 18.15
C ASN A 11 -6.71 -21.21 18.76
N SER A 12 -6.96 -21.78 19.93
CA SER A 12 -8.25 -21.65 20.60
C SER A 12 -8.24 -20.55 21.66
N GLU A 13 -8.31 -19.29 21.22
CA GLU A 13 -8.96 -18.15 21.91
C GLU A 13 -8.57 -16.86 21.22
N PHE A 14 -9.33 -16.42 20.21
CA PHE A 14 -9.51 -14.98 19.97
C PHE A 14 -10.84 -14.77 19.26
N ASP A 15 -11.87 -14.62 20.09
CA ASP A 15 -13.20 -14.18 19.71
C ASP A 15 -13.16 -12.69 19.34
N TRP A 16 -13.34 -12.38 18.05
CA TRP A 16 -13.50 -11.00 17.55
C TRP A 16 -14.95 -10.69 17.17
N LEU A 17 -15.94 -11.41 17.72
CA LEU A 17 -17.33 -10.96 17.67
C LEU A 17 -17.55 -9.85 18.71
N SER A 18 -17.20 -8.60 18.35
CA SER A 18 -17.93 -7.39 18.78
C SER A 18 -17.37 -6.12 18.13
N GLY A 19 -18.11 -5.60 17.15
CA GLY A 19 -18.47 -4.18 17.09
C GLY A 19 -17.42 -3.16 16.66
N GLY A 20 -17.43 -2.81 15.37
CA GLY A 20 -16.90 -1.52 14.91
C GLY A 20 -16.55 -1.48 13.44
N VAL A 21 -17.54 -1.44 12.55
CA VAL A 21 -17.31 -1.06 11.14
C VAL A 21 -17.11 0.46 11.09
N PRO A 22 -15.97 1.00 10.66
CA PRO A 22 -15.90 2.40 10.30
C PRO A 22 -16.69 2.61 9.01
N VAL A 23 -17.81 3.33 9.12
CA VAL A 23 -18.57 3.85 7.99
C VAL A 23 -17.68 4.83 7.23
N LEU A 24 -17.28 4.45 6.02
CA LEU A 24 -16.61 5.34 5.08
C LEU A 24 -17.65 6.36 4.58
N ASN A 25 -17.61 7.57 5.14
CA ASN A 25 -18.46 8.67 4.73
C ASN A 25 -17.94 9.27 3.42
N ILE A 26 -18.27 8.62 2.29
CA ILE A 26 -18.12 9.22 0.97
C ILE A 26 -19.32 10.16 0.78
N ARG A 27 -19.15 11.43 1.15
CA ARG A 27 -20.02 12.48 0.63
C ARG A 27 -19.68 12.70 -0.83
N ASP A 28 -20.48 12.05 -1.66
CA ASP A 28 -20.75 12.41 -3.03
C ASP A 28 -21.34 13.83 -3.06
N ASP A 29 -20.56 14.79 -3.56
CA ASP A 29 -21.04 16.13 -3.92
C ASP A 29 -20.05 16.72 -4.94
N ARG A 30 -20.08 16.16 -6.14
CA ARG A 30 -19.70 16.92 -7.34
C ARG A 30 -20.88 16.95 -8.29
N GLU A 31 -21.83 17.82 -7.94
CA GLU A 31 -22.68 18.49 -8.92
C GLU A 31 -21.79 19.04 -10.05
N LEU A 32 -21.87 18.41 -11.22
CA LEU A 32 -21.46 18.97 -12.50
C LEU A 32 -22.34 20.19 -12.80
N ARG A 33 -21.99 21.37 -12.26
CA ARG A 33 -22.59 22.64 -12.67
C ARG A 33 -21.82 23.23 -13.85
N ALA A 34 -22.56 23.43 -14.94
CA ALA A 34 -22.16 24.15 -16.14
C ALA A 34 -21.58 25.55 -15.82
N PRO A 35 -20.74 26.12 -16.71
CA PRO A 35 -20.15 27.44 -16.51
C PRO A 35 -21.22 28.53 -16.40
N PRO A 36 -20.99 29.58 -15.59
CA PRO A 36 -21.96 30.64 -15.38
C PRO A 36 -22.18 31.44 -16.66
N ARG A 37 -23.44 31.57 -17.07
CA ARG A 37 -23.87 32.63 -17.99
C ARG A 37 -23.66 33.97 -17.29
N THR A 38 -22.90 34.85 -17.94
CA THR A 38 -22.73 36.24 -17.54
C THR A 38 -24.10 36.93 -17.52
N VAL A 39 -24.59 37.26 -16.33
CA VAL A 39 -25.77 38.12 -16.17
C VAL A 39 -25.23 39.49 -15.76
N ALA A 40 -25.38 40.45 -16.67
CA ALA A 40 -25.06 41.84 -16.41
C ALA A 40 -26.10 42.43 -15.44
N GLY A 41 -25.63 43.04 -14.35
CA GLY A 41 -26.41 43.97 -13.54
C GLY A 41 -26.60 43.55 -12.09
N GLY A 42 -26.12 44.40 -11.17
CA GLY A 42 -26.69 44.48 -9.82
C GLY A 42 -25.69 44.34 -8.66
N HIS A 43 -25.30 45.48 -8.10
CA HIS A 43 -25.00 45.71 -6.68
C HIS A 43 -23.99 44.75 -6.01
N GLY A 44 -22.73 45.18 -6.02
CA GLY A 44 -21.63 44.52 -5.33
C GLY A 44 -21.80 44.45 -3.82
N ARG A 45 -22.13 43.26 -3.31
CA ARG A 45 -21.80 42.86 -1.94
C ARG A 45 -20.42 42.19 -1.97
N LYS A 46 -19.41 42.84 -1.36
CA LYS A 46 -18.10 42.22 -1.13
C LYS A 46 -18.28 41.09 -0.11
N VAL A 47 -18.43 39.86 -0.61
CA VAL A 47 -18.32 38.66 0.22
C VAL A 47 -16.84 38.44 0.49
N GLY A 48 -16.38 38.86 1.67
CA GLY A 48 -15.02 38.60 2.13
C GLY A 48 -14.87 37.12 2.46
N TYR A 49 -14.25 36.36 1.57
CA TYR A 49 -13.81 35.01 1.88
C TYR A 49 -12.60 35.09 2.79
N ARG A 50 -12.81 34.85 4.09
CA ARG A 50 -11.74 34.63 5.06
C ARG A 50 -11.17 33.24 4.79
N PHE A 51 -10.16 33.15 3.94
CA PHE A 51 -9.36 31.95 3.79
C PHE A 51 -8.61 31.71 5.09
N HIS A 52 -9.08 30.75 5.88
CA HIS A 52 -8.26 30.15 6.92
C HIS A 52 -7.19 29.33 6.19
N LEU A 53 -5.99 29.90 6.05
CA LEU A 53 -4.78 29.13 5.75
C LEU A 53 -4.66 28.09 6.85
N VAL A 54 -5.05 26.85 6.55
CA VAL A 54 -4.66 25.70 7.36
C VAL A 54 -3.16 25.58 7.19
N THR A 55 -2.41 26.17 8.12
CA THR A 55 -0.97 26.03 8.21
C THR A 55 -0.68 24.53 8.30
N ALA A 56 -0.12 23.97 7.23
CA ALA A 56 0.39 22.61 7.24
C ALA A 56 1.35 22.49 8.43
N MET A 57 1.05 21.59 9.37
CA MET A 57 1.88 21.33 10.53
C MET A 57 3.33 21.07 10.05
N PRO A 58 4.33 21.85 10.48
CA PRO A 58 5.72 21.57 10.17
C PRO A 58 6.10 20.30 10.94
N GLY A 59 6.08 19.15 10.26
CA GLY A 59 6.42 17.87 10.88
C GLY A 59 6.04 16.62 10.06
N SER A 60 5.03 16.68 9.18
CA SER A 60 4.82 15.58 8.23
C SER A 60 5.63 15.85 6.97
N ALA A 61 6.89 15.42 6.95
CA ALA A 61 7.64 15.34 5.71
C ALA A 61 6.81 14.50 4.74
N ALA A 62 6.25 15.14 3.71
CA ALA A 62 5.39 14.47 2.76
C ALA A 62 6.21 13.40 2.04
N VAL A 63 5.95 12.13 2.35
CA VAL A 63 6.57 11.01 1.65
C VAL A 63 6.09 11.05 0.20
N ASP A 64 7.02 11.24 -0.73
CA ASP A 64 6.71 11.08 -2.15
C ASP A 64 6.16 9.67 -2.35
N SER A 65 4.92 9.57 -2.83
CA SER A 65 4.21 8.30 -3.04
C SER A 65 4.23 7.87 -4.51
N ARG A 66 4.89 8.64 -5.41
CA ARG A 66 5.02 8.30 -6.84
C ARG A 66 5.65 6.94 -7.08
N TRP A 67 6.63 6.56 -6.23
CA TRP A 67 7.27 5.26 -6.32
C TRP A 67 6.30 4.09 -6.16
N MET A 68 5.19 4.25 -5.42
CA MET A 68 4.18 3.19 -5.26
C MET A 68 3.46 2.94 -6.58
N PHE A 69 3.04 4.00 -7.27
CA PHE A 69 2.39 3.90 -8.57
C PHE A 69 3.32 3.30 -9.62
N ASP A 70 4.58 3.75 -9.63
CA ASP A 70 5.61 3.21 -10.52
C ASP A 70 5.89 1.72 -10.24
N ALA A 71 5.88 1.32 -8.97
CA ALA A 71 6.05 -0.07 -8.55
C ALA A 71 4.86 -0.95 -8.99
N ILE A 72 3.63 -0.47 -8.80
CA ILE A 72 2.40 -1.18 -9.18
C ILE A 72 2.32 -1.35 -10.70
N ALA A 73 2.70 -0.33 -11.47
CA ALA A 73 2.71 -0.37 -12.93
C ALA A 73 3.95 -1.08 -13.51
N SER A 74 4.85 -1.60 -12.68
CA SER A 74 6.08 -2.21 -13.16
C SER A 74 5.86 -3.59 -13.78
N ASP A 75 6.71 -3.94 -14.73
CA ASP A 75 6.79 -5.26 -15.36
C ASP A 75 8.24 -5.76 -15.36
N ASP A 76 8.49 -6.95 -15.91
CA ASP A 76 9.84 -7.51 -15.95
C ASP A 76 10.82 -6.70 -16.83
N ALA A 77 10.33 -5.89 -17.78
CA ALA A 77 11.17 -5.07 -18.65
C ALA A 77 11.65 -3.79 -17.94
N ASN A 78 10.79 -3.14 -17.17
CA ASN A 78 11.07 -1.84 -16.55
C ASN A 78 11.39 -1.91 -15.04
N GLY A 79 11.08 -3.03 -14.36
CA GLY A 79 11.10 -3.10 -12.91
C GLY A 79 12.48 -2.91 -12.29
N ARG A 80 13.58 -3.24 -13.01
CA ARG A 80 14.95 -3.02 -12.50
C ARG A 80 15.25 -1.55 -12.24
N ALA A 81 14.78 -0.65 -13.10
CA ALA A 81 14.96 0.79 -12.92
C ALA A 81 14.17 1.35 -11.72
N ARG A 82 13.11 0.65 -11.31
CA ARG A 82 12.22 1.05 -10.22
C ARG A 82 12.63 0.49 -8.85
N LEU A 83 13.65 -0.39 -8.79
CA LEU A 83 14.08 -1.03 -7.54
C LEU A 83 14.53 -0.03 -6.48
N VAL A 84 15.47 0.85 -6.82
CA VAL A 84 16.07 1.78 -5.86
C VAL A 84 15.01 2.74 -5.28
N PRO A 85 14.19 3.43 -6.10
CA PRO A 85 13.12 4.27 -5.57
C PRO A 85 12.11 3.52 -4.70
N THR A 86 11.76 2.28 -5.08
CA THR A 86 10.80 1.45 -4.31
C THR A 86 11.36 1.09 -2.94
N ILE A 87 12.61 0.62 -2.87
CA ILE A 87 13.26 0.26 -1.60
C ILE A 87 13.38 1.49 -0.68
N GLN A 88 13.79 2.64 -1.24
CA GLN A 88 13.86 3.89 -0.49
C GLN A 88 12.49 4.32 0.03
N GLY A 89 11.44 4.19 -0.79
CA GLY A 89 10.07 4.47 -0.43
C GLY A 89 9.56 3.59 0.72
N ILE A 90 9.79 2.28 0.65
CA ILE A 90 9.44 1.33 1.70
C ILE A 90 10.20 1.66 3.00
N ASN A 91 11.51 1.87 2.92
CA ASN A 91 12.32 2.22 4.10
C ASN A 91 11.86 3.55 4.73
N SER A 92 11.41 4.51 3.92
CA SER A 92 10.87 5.79 4.40
C SER A 92 9.54 5.59 5.14
N LEU A 93 8.64 4.74 4.62
CA LEU A 93 7.41 4.40 5.32
C LEU A 93 7.67 3.66 6.64
N ILE A 94 8.66 2.77 6.65
CA ILE A 94 9.07 2.05 7.86
C ILE A 94 9.61 3.03 8.90
N ALA A 95 10.50 3.95 8.50
CA ALA A 95 11.08 4.95 9.40
C ALA A 95 10.03 5.90 10.00
N LEU A 96 8.94 6.15 9.27
CA LEU A 96 7.81 6.98 9.71
C LEU A 96 6.70 6.16 10.40
N GLU A 97 6.91 4.86 10.60
CA GLU A 97 5.93 3.93 11.18
C GLU A 97 4.57 3.94 10.45
N ALA A 98 4.57 4.29 9.16
CA ALA A 98 3.38 4.39 8.33
C ALA A 98 2.94 3.00 7.82
N TYR A 99 2.80 2.03 8.72
CA TYR A 99 2.53 0.62 8.41
C TYR A 99 1.21 0.41 7.68
N SER A 100 0.18 1.20 7.99
CA SER A 100 -1.12 1.14 7.29
C SER A 100 -1.02 1.48 5.80
N ARG A 101 -0.12 2.39 5.43
CA ARG A 101 0.15 2.71 4.02
C ARG A 101 0.90 1.58 3.32
N LEU A 102 1.80 0.90 4.05
CA LEU A 102 2.55 -0.23 3.51
C LEU A 102 1.64 -1.45 3.30
N ASP A 103 0.71 -1.71 4.23
CA ASP A 103 -0.33 -2.74 4.08
C ASP A 103 -1.24 -2.45 2.87
N ALA A 104 -1.69 -1.20 2.71
CA ALA A 104 -2.47 -0.79 1.54
C ALA A 104 -1.69 -0.96 0.22
N PHE A 105 -0.39 -0.63 0.24
CA PHE A 105 0.50 -0.85 -0.91
C PHE A 105 0.58 -2.34 -1.27
N PHE A 106 0.75 -3.23 -0.29
CA PHE A 106 0.76 -4.68 -0.53
C PHE A 106 -0.54 -5.17 -1.15
N ASP A 107 -1.68 -4.77 -0.60
CA ASP A 107 -2.99 -5.17 -1.13
C ASP A 107 -3.17 -4.71 -2.60
N SER A 108 -2.71 -3.51 -2.93
CA SER A 108 -2.81 -2.94 -4.28
C SER A 108 -1.82 -3.54 -5.31
N MET A 109 -0.79 -4.27 -4.86
CA MET A 109 0.29 -4.71 -5.76
C MET A 109 -0.13 -5.95 -6.57
N PRO A 110 -0.11 -5.88 -7.93
CA PRO A 110 -0.54 -6.98 -8.78
C PRO A 110 0.57 -8.03 -8.94
N ALA A 111 0.67 -8.99 -8.01
CA ALA A 111 1.72 -10.00 -8.00
C ALA A 111 1.84 -10.80 -9.32
N SER A 112 0.74 -11.01 -10.05
CA SER A 112 0.71 -11.77 -11.30
C SER A 112 1.43 -11.07 -12.46
N THR A 113 1.39 -9.74 -12.53
CA THR A 113 1.97 -8.96 -13.64
C THR A 113 3.20 -8.14 -13.24
N ALA A 114 3.34 -7.84 -11.94
CA ALA A 114 4.43 -7.03 -11.44
C ALA A 114 5.81 -7.66 -11.68
N SER A 115 6.84 -6.82 -11.78
CA SER A 115 8.22 -7.28 -11.96
C SER A 115 8.65 -8.25 -10.85
N ARG A 116 9.24 -9.39 -11.23
CA ARG A 116 9.73 -10.39 -10.27
C ARG A 116 10.80 -9.82 -9.32
N HIS A 117 11.69 -8.98 -9.86
CA HIS A 117 12.75 -8.35 -9.07
C HIS A 117 12.15 -7.40 -8.04
N LEU A 118 11.09 -6.70 -8.43
CA LEU A 118 10.45 -5.70 -7.58
C LEU A 118 9.61 -6.36 -6.50
N LEU A 119 8.85 -7.41 -6.82
CA LEU A 119 8.15 -8.25 -5.82
C LEU A 119 9.11 -8.78 -4.76
N LEU A 120 10.26 -9.31 -5.19
CA LEU A 120 11.28 -9.83 -4.28
C LEU A 120 11.92 -8.71 -3.43
N ALA A 121 12.19 -7.56 -4.01
CA ALA A 121 12.73 -6.40 -3.30
C ALA A 121 11.75 -5.87 -2.25
N VAL A 122 10.46 -5.80 -2.58
CA VAL A 122 9.38 -5.40 -1.66
C VAL A 122 9.29 -6.39 -0.49
N ALA A 123 9.26 -7.70 -0.77
CA ALA A 123 9.20 -8.73 0.27
C ALA A 123 10.41 -8.67 1.22
N ARG A 124 11.63 -8.50 0.69
CA ARG A 124 12.86 -8.45 1.50
C ARG A 124 13.01 -7.16 2.30
N SER A 125 12.72 -6.01 1.71
CA SER A 125 12.83 -4.71 2.39
C SER A 125 11.83 -4.54 3.53
N SER A 126 10.65 -5.18 3.42
CA SER A 126 9.62 -5.15 4.46
C SER A 126 9.75 -6.25 5.53
N PHE A 127 10.58 -7.28 5.30
CA PHE A 127 10.75 -8.41 6.23
C PHE A 127 11.11 -8.01 7.69
N PRO A 128 11.97 -7.01 7.95
CA PRO A 128 12.34 -6.63 9.32
C PRO A 128 11.15 -6.18 10.18
N VAL A 129 10.09 -5.67 9.56
CA VAL A 129 8.88 -5.18 10.25
C VAL A 129 7.65 -6.04 10.00
N ARG A 130 7.81 -7.25 9.44
CA ARG A 130 6.70 -8.15 9.06
C ARG A 130 5.67 -8.40 10.17
N ILE A 131 6.11 -8.45 11.43
CA ILE A 131 5.21 -8.67 12.58
C ILE A 131 4.24 -7.50 12.83
N LYS A 132 4.57 -6.31 12.32
CA LYS A 132 3.73 -5.10 12.42
C LYS A 132 2.80 -4.94 11.21
N LEU A 133 2.91 -5.80 10.20
CA LEU A 133 2.25 -5.66 8.90
C LEU A 133 1.23 -6.78 8.69
N SER A 134 -0.05 -6.44 8.82
CA SER A 134 -1.15 -7.41 8.75
C SER A 134 -1.28 -8.06 7.37
N ARG A 135 -0.84 -7.38 6.31
CA ARG A 135 -0.92 -7.85 4.92
C ARG A 135 0.36 -8.49 4.41
N TRP A 136 1.42 -8.57 5.23
CA TRP A 136 2.71 -9.05 4.79
C TRP A 136 2.69 -10.53 4.39
N GLN A 137 2.18 -11.41 5.24
CA GLN A 137 2.12 -12.84 4.93
C GLN A 137 1.20 -13.14 3.72
N PRO A 138 -0.03 -12.60 3.63
CA PRO A 138 -0.85 -12.71 2.41
C PRO A 138 -0.15 -12.20 1.15
N PHE A 139 0.63 -11.13 1.24
CA PHE A 139 1.42 -10.63 0.13
C PHE A 139 2.49 -11.63 -0.31
N VAL A 140 3.32 -12.14 0.61
CA VAL A 140 4.39 -13.09 0.26
C VAL A 140 3.82 -14.39 -0.32
N LEU A 141 2.68 -14.88 0.15
CA LEU A 141 2.00 -16.03 -0.45
C LEU A 141 1.57 -15.74 -1.90
N ARG A 142 0.98 -14.57 -2.17
CA ARG A 142 0.67 -14.16 -3.56
C ARG A 142 1.92 -14.04 -4.44
N VAL A 143 3.05 -13.59 -3.88
CA VAL A 143 4.34 -13.56 -4.61
C VAL A 143 4.82 -14.97 -4.92
N ARG A 144 4.74 -15.90 -3.96
CA ARG A 144 5.10 -17.31 -4.16
C ARG A 144 4.28 -17.90 -5.30
N ASP A 145 2.96 -17.78 -5.22
CA ASP A 145 2.04 -18.36 -6.22
C ASP A 145 2.29 -17.73 -7.61
N ALA A 146 2.58 -16.43 -7.67
CA ALA A 146 2.96 -15.76 -8.92
C ALA A 146 4.30 -16.23 -9.49
N PHE A 147 5.29 -16.57 -8.64
CA PHE A 147 6.56 -17.14 -9.09
C PHE A 147 6.38 -18.57 -9.60
N GLU A 148 5.61 -19.40 -8.90
CA GLU A 148 5.28 -20.75 -9.32
C GLU A 148 4.52 -20.75 -10.66
N ALA A 149 3.55 -19.86 -10.83
CA ALA A 149 2.82 -19.70 -12.09
C ALA A 149 3.73 -19.28 -13.26
N ARG A 150 4.86 -18.62 -12.98
CA ARG A 150 5.88 -18.23 -13.97
C ARG A 150 6.96 -19.31 -14.17
N GLY A 151 6.83 -20.48 -13.53
CA GLY A 151 7.81 -21.56 -13.59
C GLY A 151 9.13 -21.24 -12.88
N LEU A 152 9.12 -20.31 -11.92
CA LEU A 152 10.28 -19.95 -11.10
C LEU A 152 10.30 -20.79 -9.82
N ASP A 153 11.49 -21.11 -9.33
CA ASP A 153 11.67 -21.77 -8.04
C ASP A 153 11.40 -20.78 -6.89
N ALA A 154 10.13 -20.69 -6.49
CA ALA A 154 9.70 -19.79 -5.43
C ALA A 154 10.34 -20.12 -4.08
N ALA A 155 10.60 -21.41 -3.80
CA ALA A 155 11.23 -21.85 -2.56
C ALA A 155 12.67 -21.34 -2.45
N ALA A 156 13.45 -21.39 -3.54
CA ALA A 156 14.79 -20.83 -3.59
C ALA A 156 14.78 -19.29 -3.50
N LEU A 157 13.88 -18.63 -4.22
CA LEU A 157 13.83 -17.16 -4.29
C LEU A 157 13.38 -16.51 -2.97
N LEU A 158 12.40 -17.13 -2.30
CA LEU A 158 11.83 -16.68 -1.03
C LEU A 158 12.46 -17.36 0.18
N LYS A 159 13.59 -18.06 -0.01
CA LYS A 159 14.32 -18.70 1.08
C LYS A 159 14.68 -17.67 2.16
N GLY A 160 14.36 -18.01 3.41
CA GLY A 160 14.55 -17.12 4.57
C GLY A 160 13.44 -16.10 4.80
N LEU A 161 12.41 -16.04 3.94
CA LEU A 161 11.21 -15.23 4.15
C LEU A 161 10.01 -16.05 4.65
N LEU A 162 9.91 -17.32 4.24
CA LEU A 162 8.80 -18.22 4.58
C LEU A 162 9.14 -19.23 5.70
N GLY A 163 10.21 -18.96 6.47
CA GLY A 163 10.69 -19.83 7.55
C GLY A 163 10.21 -19.40 8.93
#